data_AF-A0AAD9GCD4-F1
#
_entry.id   AF-A0AAD9GCD4-F1
#
_cell.length_a   1.000
_cell.length_b   1.000
_cell.length_c   1.000
_cell.angle_alpha   90.00
_cell.angle_beta   90.00
_cell.angle_gamma   90.00
#
_symmetry.space_group_name_H-M   'P 1'
#
loop_
_entity.id
_entity.type
_entity.pdbx_description
1 polymer ?
#
loop_
_entity_poly.entity_id
_entity_poly.type
_entity_poly.pdbx_seq_one_letter_code
_entity_poly.pdbx_strand_id
1 'polypeptide(L)'
;MLLWQQQAGRWIAASSSAPAVVLEPHGLLGARATCSLAHEPKMTRQFVDEDVVVVDTRCVTSQDPGTALKFALTLVKLLDGELPAQKAADELLYPWP
;
A
#
# COMPACT_ATOMS: atom_id res chain seq x y z
N MET A 1 16.53 -0.34 -7.60
CA MET A 1 15.43 0.64 -7.75
C MET A 1 14.66 0.85 -6.45
N LEU A 2 13.98 -0.15 -5.86
CA LEU A 2 13.19 0.03 -4.63
C LEU A 2 14.01 0.39 -3.39
N LEU A 3 15.18 -0.24 -3.20
CA LEU A 3 16.10 0.11 -2.11
C LEU A 3 16.53 1.59 -2.16
N TRP A 4 16.76 2.14 -3.36
CA TRP A 4 17.08 3.56 -3.54
C TRP A 4 15.89 4.49 -3.33
N GLN A 5 14.66 4.03 -3.56
CA GLN A 5 13.46 4.79 -3.22
C GLN A 5 13.36 4.93 -1.69
N GLN A 6 13.48 3.81 -0.97
CA GLN A 6 13.43 3.77 0.48
C GLN A 6 14.57 4.57 1.14
N GLN A 7 15.82 4.40 0.69
CA GLN A 7 16.97 5.15 1.20
C GLN A 7 16.86 6.66 0.97
N ALA A 8 16.21 7.08 -0.11
CA ALA A 8 15.94 8.49 -0.40
C ALA A 8 14.70 9.03 0.34
N GLY A 9 14.09 8.24 1.24
CA GLY A 9 12.88 8.65 1.97
C GLY A 9 11.65 8.84 1.08
N ARG A 10 11.60 8.19 -0.10
CA ARG A 10 10.45 8.24 -1.01
C ARG A 10 9.45 7.14 -0.69
N TRP A 11 8.21 7.38 -1.08
CA TRP A 11 7.15 6.39 -0.94
C TRP A 11 7.43 5.15 -1.78
N ILE A 12 7.25 3.97 -1.18
CA ILE A 12 7.14 2.70 -1.88
C ILE A 12 5.75 2.14 -1.64
N ALA A 13 5.19 1.48 -2.65
CA ALA A 13 3.85 0.93 -2.58
C ALA A 13 3.78 -0.43 -3.26
N ALA A 14 3.02 -1.36 -2.70
CA ALA A 14 2.83 -2.70 -3.24
C ALA A 14 1.41 -3.21 -2.97
N SER A 15 0.85 -3.98 -3.89
CA SER A 15 -0.51 -4.54 -3.79
C SER A 15 -0.50 -6.04 -4.12
N SER A 16 -1.51 -6.75 -3.64
CA SER A 16 -1.77 -8.16 -3.87
C SER A 16 -0.63 -9.04 -3.37
N SER A 17 0.03 -9.79 -4.24
CA SER A 17 1.15 -10.66 -3.86
C SER A 17 2.45 -9.89 -3.63
N ALA A 18 2.60 -8.68 -4.19
CA ALA A 18 3.87 -7.94 -4.21
C ALA A 18 4.45 -7.62 -2.82
N PRO A 19 3.65 -7.28 -1.77
CA PRO A 19 4.19 -7.12 -0.42
C PRO A 19 4.92 -8.38 0.06
N ALA A 20 4.31 -9.56 -0.13
CA ALA A 20 4.85 -10.83 0.35
C ALA A 20 5.98 -11.40 -0.53
N VAL A 21 5.92 -11.21 -1.86
CA VAL A 21 6.88 -11.83 -2.78
C VAL A 21 8.03 -10.91 -3.19
N VAL A 22 7.88 -9.59 -3.04
CA VAL A 22 8.91 -8.60 -3.39
C VAL A 22 9.41 -7.85 -2.18
N LEU A 23 8.53 -7.23 -1.38
CA LEU A 23 8.96 -6.34 -0.30
C LEU A 23 9.48 -7.11 0.92
N GLU A 24 8.78 -8.15 1.34
CA GLU A 24 9.14 -8.99 2.49
C GLU A 24 10.55 -9.61 2.35
N PRO A 25 10.91 -10.31 1.26
CA PRO A 25 12.24 -10.93 1.14
C PRO A 25 13.41 -9.94 1.09
N HIS A 26 13.12 -8.66 0.81
CA HIS A 26 14.12 -7.59 0.74
C HIS A 26 14.11 -6.67 1.96
N GLY A 27 13.32 -6.99 2.99
CA GLY A 27 13.24 -6.18 4.22
C GLY A 27 12.68 -4.77 4.00
N LEU A 28 11.86 -4.59 2.97
CA LEU A 28 11.30 -3.29 2.57
C LEU A 28 9.97 -2.96 3.28
N LEU A 29 9.41 -3.90 4.04
CA LEU A 29 8.17 -3.71 4.80
C LEU A 29 8.42 -3.09 6.18
N GLY A 30 7.42 -2.36 6.66
CA GLY A 30 7.36 -1.86 8.04
C GLY A 30 7.08 -2.98 9.06
N ALA A 31 6.70 -2.59 10.28
CA ALA A 31 6.33 -3.55 11.32
C ALA A 31 5.03 -4.30 10.98
N ARG A 32 4.11 -3.61 10.30
CA ARG A 32 2.80 -4.09 9.87
C ARG A 32 2.64 -3.93 8.37
N ALA A 33 1.99 -4.88 7.73
CA ALA A 33 1.69 -4.83 6.30
C ALA A 33 0.47 -5.71 5.98
N THR A 34 -0.16 -5.43 4.84
CA THR A 34 -1.20 -6.30 4.28
C THR A 34 -0.72 -6.86 2.93
N CYS A 35 -1.37 -7.92 2.46
CA CYS A 35 -1.13 -8.54 1.15
C CYS A 35 -2.37 -9.36 0.76
N SER A 36 -2.40 -9.92 -0.44
CA SER A 36 -3.44 -10.89 -0.81
C SER A 36 -3.48 -12.05 0.19
N LEU A 37 -4.66 -12.51 0.59
CA LEU A 37 -4.83 -13.57 1.58
C LEU A 37 -4.09 -14.87 1.21
N ALA A 38 -4.06 -15.21 -0.08
CA ALA A 38 -3.31 -16.38 -0.57
C ALA A 38 -1.79 -16.32 -0.32
N HIS A 39 -1.25 -15.14 0.00
CA HIS A 39 0.16 -14.91 0.25
C HIS A 39 0.48 -14.55 1.72
N GLU A 40 -0.52 -14.44 2.59
CA GLU A 40 -0.32 -14.23 4.03
C GLU A 40 0.71 -15.21 4.64
N PRO A 41 0.70 -16.53 4.33
CA PRO A 41 1.66 -17.46 4.92
C PRO A 41 3.14 -17.20 4.58
N LYS A 42 3.41 -16.31 3.63
CA LYS A 42 4.78 -15.88 3.25
C LYS A 42 5.24 -14.63 3.99
N MET A 43 4.36 -13.98 4.75
CA MET A 43 4.69 -12.78 5.52
C MET A 43 5.38 -13.16 6.83
N THR A 44 6.48 -12.47 7.13
CA THR A 44 7.13 -12.59 8.45
C THR A 44 6.85 -11.37 9.31
N ARG A 45 6.50 -10.25 8.69
CA ARG A 45 5.93 -9.08 9.38
C ARG A 45 4.52 -9.37 9.89
N GLN A 46 4.04 -8.52 10.80
CA GLN A 46 2.67 -8.62 11.27
C GLN A 46 1.73 -8.37 10.10
N PHE A 47 1.07 -9.45 9.64
CA PHE A 47 -0.02 -9.35 8.69
C PHE A 47 -1.20 -8.64 9.35
N VAL A 48 -1.86 -7.79 8.57
CA VAL A 48 -3.06 -7.04 8.98
C VAL A 48 -4.10 -7.23 7.90
N ASP A 49 -5.27 -7.74 8.29
CA ASP A 49 -6.41 -7.91 7.38
C ASP A 49 -7.18 -6.59 7.22
N GLU A 50 -6.53 -5.64 6.56
CA GLU A 50 -7.06 -4.31 6.20
C GLU A 50 -6.83 -4.08 4.69
N ASP A 51 -7.76 -3.37 4.04
CA ASP A 51 -7.70 -3.10 2.59
C ASP A 51 -6.39 -2.42 2.15
N VAL A 52 -5.95 -1.44 2.95
CA VAL A 52 -4.77 -0.61 2.73
C VAL A 52 -4.12 -0.32 4.08
N VAL A 53 -2.84 -0.62 4.18
CA VAL A 53 -2.02 -0.34 5.36
C VAL A 53 -0.95 0.66 4.97
N VAL A 54 -0.94 1.80 5.66
CA VAL A 54 0.09 2.84 5.55
C VAL A 54 0.95 2.79 6.81
N VAL A 55 2.26 2.71 6.66
CA VAL A 55 3.20 2.72 7.79
C VAL A 55 4.15 3.90 7.73
N ASP A 56 4.64 4.31 8.90
CA ASP A 56 5.52 5.48 9.10
C ASP A 56 6.82 5.42 8.27
N THR A 57 7.24 4.24 7.81
CA THR A 57 8.39 4.04 6.93
C THR A 57 8.14 4.42 5.47
N ARG A 58 7.10 5.22 5.19
CA ARG A 58 6.67 5.60 3.83
C ARG A 58 6.42 4.39 2.92
N CYS A 59 5.83 3.34 3.48
CA CYS A 59 5.42 2.14 2.75
C CYS A 59 3.90 2.01 2.81
N VAL A 60 3.29 1.75 1.66
CA VAL A 60 1.85 1.50 1.54
C VAL A 60 1.63 0.11 0.95
N THR A 61 0.87 -0.72 1.64
CA THR A 61 0.51 -2.06 1.16
C THR A 61 -0.98 -2.20 1.02
N SER A 62 -1.43 -3.04 0.08
CA SER A 62 -2.85 -3.30 -0.18
C SER A 62 -3.08 -4.76 -0.57
N GLN A 63 -4.30 -5.25 -0.37
CA GLN A 63 -4.69 -6.64 -0.63
C GLN A 63 -5.02 -6.88 -2.11
N ASP A 64 -6.22 -7.37 -2.39
CA ASP A 64 -6.65 -7.91 -3.68
C ASP A 64 -7.28 -6.83 -4.58
N PRO A 65 -7.60 -7.14 -5.85
CA PRO A 65 -8.10 -6.16 -6.81
C PRO A 65 -9.30 -5.32 -6.34
N GLY A 66 -10.13 -5.85 -5.43
CA GLY A 66 -11.24 -5.12 -4.81
C GLY A 66 -10.81 -3.89 -3.99
N THR A 67 -9.55 -3.82 -3.60
CA THR A 67 -8.96 -2.73 -2.80
C THR A 67 -8.15 -1.74 -3.64
N ALA A 68 -8.03 -1.97 -4.96
CA ALA A 68 -7.16 -1.19 -5.85
C ALA A 68 -7.53 0.29 -5.91
N LEU A 69 -8.83 0.63 -5.92
CA LEU A 69 -9.30 2.02 -5.92
C LEU A 69 -8.93 2.73 -4.62
N LYS A 70 -9.22 2.10 -3.46
CA LYS A 70 -8.86 2.62 -2.15
C LYS A 70 -7.34 2.84 -2.03
N PHE A 71 -6.56 1.89 -2.54
CA PHE A 71 -5.10 1.97 -2.58
C PHE A 71 -4.62 3.15 -3.43
N ALA A 72 -5.11 3.27 -4.67
CA ALA A 72 -4.73 4.36 -5.56
C ALA A 72 -5.10 5.73 -4.98
N LEU A 73 -6.31 5.90 -4.44
CA LEU A 73 -6.75 7.13 -3.80
C LEU A 73 -5.95 7.46 -2.53
N THR A 74 -5.55 6.43 -1.76
CA THR A 74 -4.63 6.60 -0.63
C THR A 74 -3.28 7.15 -1.09
N LEU A 75 -2.75 6.67 -2.23
CA LEU A 75 -1.51 7.19 -2.79
C LEU A 75 -1.66 8.64 -3.28
N VAL A 76 -2.77 8.98 -3.94
CA VAL A 76 -3.07 10.37 -4.33
C VAL A 76 -3.09 11.27 -3.10
N LYS A 77 -3.79 10.85 -2.03
CA LYS A 77 -3.84 11.58 -0.76
C LYS A 77 -2.47 11.82 -0.15
N LEU A 78 -1.60 10.80 -0.15
CA LEU A 78 -0.25 10.89 0.43
C LEU A 78 0.72 11.74 -0.40
N LEU A 79 0.48 11.85 -1.71
CA LEU A 79 1.39 12.54 -2.64
C LEU A 79 0.95 13.97 -2.97
N ASP A 80 -0.36 14.21 -3.07
CA ASP A 80 -0.95 15.46 -3.56
C ASP A 80 -2.00 16.06 -2.59
N GLY A 81 -2.34 15.33 -1.53
CA GLY A 81 -3.24 15.79 -0.48
C GLY A 81 -4.70 15.36 -0.66
N GLU A 82 -5.54 15.77 0.29
CA GLU A 82 -6.93 15.31 0.41
C GLU A 82 -7.80 15.73 -0.78
N LEU A 83 -7.69 17.00 -1.22
CA LEU A 83 -8.58 17.54 -2.24
C LEU A 83 -8.44 16.83 -3.59
N PRO A 84 -7.21 16.56 -4.10
CA PRO A 84 -7.04 15.74 -5.31
C PRO A 84 -7.59 14.32 -5.16
N ALA A 85 -7.42 13.68 -4.00
CA ALA A 85 -7.94 12.34 -3.75
C ALA A 85 -9.47 12.32 -3.76
N GLN A 86 -10.11 13.26 -3.07
CA GLN A 86 -11.57 13.39 -3.06
C GLN A 86 -12.12 13.62 -4.47
N LYS A 87 -11.50 14.53 -5.24
CA LYS A 87 -11.92 14.81 -6.61
C LYS A 87 -11.83 13.57 -7.50
N ALA A 88 -10.72 12.84 -7.42
CA ALA A 88 -10.55 11.60 -8.19
C ALA A 88 -11.57 10.53 -7.78
N ALA A 89 -11.90 10.42 -6.49
CA ALA A 89 -12.91 9.50 -6.01
C ALA A 89 -14.30 9.82 -6.54
N ASP A 90 -14.68 11.11 -6.54
CA ASP A 90 -15.97 11.58 -7.07
C ASP A 90 -16.09 11.26 -8.57
N GLU A 91 -15.05 11.49 -9.36
CA GLU A 91 -15.00 11.17 -10.80
C GLU A 91 -15.12 9.64 -11.06
N LEU A 92 -14.62 8.83 -10.13
CA LEU A 92 -14.67 7.36 -10.20
C LEU A 92 -15.95 6.77 -9.58
N LEU A 93 -16.84 7.61 -9.02
CA LEU A 93 -18.01 7.19 -8.26
C LEU A 93 -17.66 6.24 -7.10
N TYR A 94 -16.48 6.44 -6.50
CA TYR A 94 -15.97 5.59 -5.43
C TYR A 94 -16.26 6.23 -4.06
N PRO A 95 -16.82 5.48 -3.08
CA PRO A 95 -17.03 6.01 -1.74
C PRO A 95 -15.69 6.23 -1.03
N TRP A 96 -15.27 7.48 -0.91
CA TRP A 96 -14.01 7.90 -0.31
C TRP A 96 -14.23 8.81 0.90
N PRO A 97 -13.55 8.59 2.04
CA PRO A 97 -13.62 9.44 3.22
C PRO A 97 -12.72 10.68 3.13
#